data_AF-A0ABD1X0H3-F1
#
_entry.id   AF-A0ABD1X0H3-F1
#
_cell.length_a   1.000
_cell.length_b   1.000
_cell.length_c   1.000
_cell.angle_alpha   90.00
_cell.angle_beta   90.00
_cell.angle_gamma   90.00
#
_symmetry.space_group_name_H-M   'P 1'
#
loop_
_entity.id
_entity.type
_entity.pdbx_description
1 polymer ?
#
loop_
_entity_poly.entity_id
_entity_poly.type
_entity_poly.pdbx_seq_one_letter_code
_entity_poly.pdbx_strand_id
1 'polypeptide(L)'
;MVAKMNKLERTDGSESSQSIHSRRRSLSKPSWLLCTIADLDERMKVLMWKIPKEDNADSFAERANAYYHKRPQLLALLQDLYNDYLSLADRYCQSLSKNNRRHHCSSPLLPSSPDENEPSDQGDLGEVIDSEADSLSFQPPFPLPAKVDVEMLIADVVMNTVDYEILSNELRMAEKRCSESARKIELQKNLLDVLESERLIILNDNATLGYRLSALAEENKGLVSESLFLKRKAAELARCLMKTREDHRVFVLSRKIEDLQGQIYGLEKRNKEYYEQLVKQDKEKKKAKIKNGKIKDQVSLEDCFKVRASASATVKRDFKHKNGGVEGARVSKLWNRVKKMDLFSCGLHFNSSSCQEK
;
A
#
# COMPACT_ATOMS: atom_id res chain seq x y z
N MET A 1 -33.00 -28.25 30.92
CA MET A 1 -33.63 -29.20 31.86
C MET A 1 -33.74 -30.55 31.17
N VAL A 2 -33.17 -31.59 31.78
CA VAL A 2 -33.59 -33.03 31.74
C VAL A 2 -33.71 -33.63 30.33
N ALA A 3 -32.72 -34.34 29.76
CA ALA A 3 -32.11 -35.62 30.16
C ALA A 3 -33.07 -36.82 30.25
N LYS A 4 -32.73 -37.87 29.47
CA LYS A 4 -33.05 -39.30 29.67
C LYS A 4 -34.52 -39.68 29.43
N MET A 5 -34.87 -40.85 28.91
CA MET A 5 -34.28 -42.20 29.02
C MET A 5 -35.08 -43.08 28.02
N ASN A 6 -34.52 -44.02 27.27
CA ASN A 6 -34.20 -45.36 27.76
C ASN A 6 -33.41 -46.16 26.72
N LYS A 7 -32.46 -46.92 27.24
CA LYS A 7 -31.66 -47.98 26.61
C LYS A 7 -31.82 -49.21 27.51
N LEU A 8 -31.99 -50.39 26.93
CA LEU A 8 -31.70 -51.76 27.42
C LEU A 8 -32.63 -52.73 26.65
N GLU A 9 -32.32 -53.98 26.31
CA GLU A 9 -31.08 -54.79 26.22
C GLU A 9 -31.46 -56.12 25.52
N ARG A 10 -30.48 -56.77 24.86
CA ARG A 10 -30.22 -58.21 24.65
C ARG A 10 -31.36 -59.22 24.43
N THR A 11 -31.17 -60.13 23.44
CA THR A 11 -30.93 -61.58 23.67
C THR A 11 -30.54 -62.30 22.36
N ASP A 12 -29.59 -63.24 22.47
CA ASP A 12 -29.15 -64.21 21.45
C ASP A 12 -30.22 -65.26 21.11
N GLY A 13 -30.13 -65.84 19.90
CA GLY A 13 -30.88 -67.03 19.48
C GLY A 13 -30.51 -67.46 18.06
N SER A 14 -29.71 -68.52 17.94
CA SER A 14 -29.35 -69.19 16.70
C SER A 14 -30.42 -70.22 16.33
N GLU A 15 -30.95 -70.22 15.11
CA GLU A 15 -31.31 -71.45 14.37
C GLU A 15 -31.61 -71.18 12.89
N SER A 16 -31.08 -72.04 12.03
CA SER A 16 -31.24 -72.05 10.58
C SER A 16 -32.66 -72.39 10.16
N SER A 17 -33.19 -71.65 9.18
CA SER A 17 -34.22 -72.16 8.26
C SER A 17 -34.21 -71.34 6.96
N GLN A 18 -33.98 -72.04 5.85
CA GLN A 18 -34.12 -71.51 4.51
C GLN A 18 -35.59 -71.19 4.24
N SER A 19 -35.91 -69.97 3.79
CA SER A 19 -37.13 -69.72 3.02
C SER A 19 -37.00 -68.48 2.16
N ILE A 20 -37.55 -68.63 0.96
CA ILE A 20 -37.42 -67.78 -0.21
C ILE A 20 -38.49 -66.67 -0.17
N HIS A 21 -38.13 -65.50 -0.71
CA HIS A 21 -38.94 -64.32 -1.02
C HIS A 21 -39.04 -63.19 0.04
N SER A 22 -38.25 -62.14 -0.16
CA SER A 22 -38.86 -60.85 -0.54
C SER A 22 -37.89 -59.99 -1.35
N ARG A 23 -38.41 -59.46 -2.46
CA ARG A 23 -37.75 -58.48 -3.33
C ARG A 23 -37.47 -57.20 -2.54
N ARG A 24 -36.21 -56.92 -2.23
CA ARG A 24 -35.66 -55.56 -2.32
C ARG A 24 -34.22 -55.69 -2.80
N ARG A 25 -34.02 -55.68 -4.11
CA ARG A 25 -32.73 -55.24 -4.66
C ARG A 25 -32.55 -53.83 -4.13
N SER A 26 -31.72 -53.66 -3.11
CA SER A 26 -31.24 -52.33 -2.76
C SER A 26 -30.65 -51.76 -4.06
N LEU A 27 -31.20 -50.65 -4.53
CA LEU A 27 -30.40 -49.74 -5.36
C LEU A 27 -29.31 -49.22 -4.43
N SER A 28 -28.30 -50.06 -4.18
CA SER A 28 -27.10 -49.65 -3.47
C SER A 28 -26.49 -48.56 -4.35
N LYS A 29 -26.62 -47.31 -3.91
CA LYS A 29 -26.00 -46.17 -4.59
C LYS A 29 -24.52 -46.53 -4.75
N PRO A 30 -23.97 -46.49 -5.97
CA PRO A 30 -22.62 -46.96 -6.17
C PRO A 30 -21.66 -46.09 -5.35
N SER A 31 -20.67 -46.71 -4.71
CA SER A 31 -19.77 -46.03 -3.76
C SER A 31 -19.09 -44.80 -4.38
N TRP A 32 -18.75 -44.86 -5.68
CA TRP A 32 -18.18 -43.73 -6.42
C TRP A 32 -19.09 -42.50 -6.41
N LEU A 33 -20.42 -42.67 -6.50
CA LEU A 33 -21.40 -41.57 -6.50
C LEU A 33 -21.44 -40.88 -5.15
N LEU A 34 -21.37 -41.66 -4.06
CA LEU A 34 -21.36 -41.11 -2.70
C LEU A 34 -20.06 -40.36 -2.41
N CYS A 35 -18.91 -40.89 -2.84
CA CYS A 35 -17.62 -40.19 -2.69
C CYS A 35 -17.59 -38.88 -3.48
N THR A 36 -18.02 -38.89 -4.76
CA THR A 36 -18.01 -37.67 -5.58
C THR A 36 -18.97 -36.60 -5.06
N ILE A 37 -20.12 -37.00 -4.49
CA ILE A 37 -21.06 -36.06 -3.86
C ILE A 37 -20.44 -35.46 -2.59
N ALA A 38 -19.74 -36.25 -1.79
CA ALA A 38 -19.05 -35.75 -0.60
C ALA A 38 -17.92 -34.77 -0.96
N ASP A 39 -17.15 -35.05 -2.01
CA ASP A 39 -16.08 -34.16 -2.50
C ASP A 39 -16.64 -32.85 -3.06
N LEU A 40 -17.78 -32.91 -3.76
CA LEU A 40 -18.51 -31.72 -4.21
C LEU A 40 -19.05 -30.88 -3.05
N ASP A 41 -19.63 -31.54 -2.03
CA ASP A 41 -20.13 -30.87 -0.83
C ASP A 41 -19.00 -30.14 -0.08
N GLU A 42 -17.83 -30.76 0.03
CA GLU A 42 -16.68 -30.14 0.67
C GLU A 42 -16.17 -28.92 -0.13
N ARG A 43 -16.11 -29.03 -1.46
CA ARG A 43 -15.76 -27.89 -2.33
C ARG A 43 -16.80 -26.77 -2.29
N MET A 44 -18.08 -27.11 -2.12
CA MET A 44 -19.16 -26.15 -1.91
C MET A 44 -19.04 -25.42 -0.57
N LYS A 45 -18.62 -26.10 0.50
CA LYS A 45 -18.31 -25.44 1.80
C LYS A 45 -17.13 -24.48 1.67
N VAL A 46 -16.08 -24.88 0.95
CA VAL A 46 -14.94 -23.99 0.65
C VAL A 46 -15.39 -22.74 -0.11
N LEU A 47 -16.30 -22.89 -1.08
CA LEU A 47 -16.90 -21.75 -1.78
C LEU A 47 -17.65 -20.82 -0.81
N MET A 48 -18.46 -21.39 0.08
CA MET A 48 -19.24 -20.64 1.07
C MET A 48 -18.38 -19.88 2.08
N TRP A 49 -17.18 -20.37 2.42
CA TRP A 49 -16.21 -19.64 3.25
C TRP A 49 -15.44 -18.55 2.50
N LYS A 50 -15.29 -18.68 1.17
CA LYS A 50 -14.63 -17.68 0.33
C LYS A 50 -15.51 -16.48 0.00
N ILE A 51 -16.82 -16.61 0.15
CA ILE A 51 -17.75 -15.48 0.08
C ILE A 51 -17.46 -14.56 1.28
N PRO A 52 -17.02 -13.30 1.05
CA PRO A 52 -16.69 -12.40 2.15
C PRO A 52 -17.90 -12.20 3.08
N LYS A 53 -17.73 -12.46 4.38
CA LYS A 53 -18.61 -11.86 5.41
C LYS A 53 -18.20 -10.41 5.59
N GLU A 54 -19.18 -9.53 5.74
CA GLU A 54 -19.10 -8.09 5.49
C GLU A 54 -18.25 -7.28 6.51
N ASP A 55 -17.60 -7.92 7.47
CA ASP A 55 -17.30 -7.27 8.76
C ASP A 55 -15.86 -6.81 9.01
N ASN A 56 -14.91 -6.96 8.07
CA ASN A 56 -13.48 -6.75 8.36
C ASN A 56 -12.79 -5.61 7.59
N ALA A 57 -13.51 -4.76 6.85
CA ALA A 57 -12.90 -3.66 6.09
C ALA A 57 -13.43 -2.30 6.55
N ASP A 58 -12.56 -1.53 7.20
CA ASP A 58 -12.85 -0.22 7.82
C ASP A 58 -13.01 0.92 6.79
N SER A 59 -12.70 0.67 5.50
CA SER A 59 -12.85 1.64 4.41
C SER A 59 -13.44 1.04 3.13
N PHE A 60 -14.22 1.85 2.40
CA PHE A 60 -14.85 1.46 1.13
C PHE A 60 -13.83 1.02 0.07
N ALA A 61 -12.71 1.73 -0.04
CA ALA A 61 -11.66 1.41 -1.03
C ALA A 61 -11.02 0.03 -0.75
N GLU A 62 -10.79 -0.28 0.52
CA GLU A 62 -10.23 -1.57 0.94
C GLU A 62 -11.22 -2.72 0.72
N ARG A 63 -12.51 -2.48 0.98
CA ARG A 63 -13.60 -3.42 0.68
C ARG A 63 -13.70 -3.71 -0.82
N ALA A 64 -13.65 -2.67 -1.66
CA ALA A 64 -13.66 -2.82 -3.11
C ALA A 64 -12.44 -3.60 -3.61
N ASN A 65 -11.23 -3.25 -3.13
CA ASN A 65 -10.00 -3.93 -3.52
C ASN A 65 -10.03 -5.43 -3.17
N ALA A 66 -10.44 -5.77 -1.94
CA ALA A 66 -10.59 -7.15 -1.48
C ALA A 66 -11.65 -7.92 -2.28
N TYR A 67 -12.76 -7.28 -2.65
CA TYR A 67 -13.79 -7.88 -3.50
C TYR A 67 -13.25 -8.23 -4.89
N TYR A 68 -12.61 -7.28 -5.57
CA TYR A 68 -12.09 -7.51 -6.92
C TYR A 68 -10.95 -8.53 -6.97
N HIS A 69 -10.14 -8.63 -5.90
CA HIS A 69 -9.11 -9.67 -5.79
C HIS A 69 -9.68 -11.08 -5.55
N LYS A 70 -10.75 -11.22 -4.76
CA LYS A 70 -11.35 -12.53 -4.42
C LYS A 70 -12.30 -13.05 -5.49
N ARG A 71 -12.95 -12.15 -6.25
CA ARG A 71 -13.91 -12.48 -7.32
C ARG A 71 -13.41 -13.51 -8.35
N PRO A 72 -12.21 -13.42 -8.95
CA PRO A 72 -11.75 -14.40 -9.93
C PRO A 72 -11.59 -15.80 -9.33
N GLN A 73 -11.13 -15.91 -8.08
CA GLN A 73 -10.96 -17.19 -7.40
C GLN A 73 -12.30 -17.86 -7.08
N LEU A 74 -13.32 -17.05 -6.79
CA LEU A 74 -14.69 -17.54 -6.56
C LEU A 74 -15.33 -18.03 -7.86
N LEU A 75 -15.15 -17.29 -8.96
CA LEU A 75 -15.65 -17.67 -10.28
C LEU A 75 -15.02 -18.98 -10.78
N ALA A 76 -13.71 -19.13 -10.63
CA ALA A 76 -13.02 -20.38 -10.98
C ALA A 76 -13.60 -21.58 -10.21
N LEU A 77 -13.74 -21.46 -8.89
CA LEU A 77 -14.29 -22.54 -8.05
C LEU A 77 -15.75 -22.88 -8.40
N LEU A 78 -16.57 -21.87 -8.74
CA LEU A 78 -17.94 -22.08 -9.17
C LEU A 78 -18.00 -22.85 -10.51
N GLN A 79 -17.11 -22.50 -11.43
CA GLN A 79 -17.01 -23.17 -12.73
C GLN A 79 -16.54 -24.62 -12.59
N ASP A 80 -15.56 -24.89 -11.73
CA ASP A 80 -15.11 -26.25 -11.42
C ASP A 80 -16.24 -27.09 -10.81
N LEU A 81 -16.99 -26.53 -9.85
CA LEU A 81 -18.16 -27.20 -9.24
C LEU A 81 -19.25 -27.51 -10.28
N TYR A 82 -19.51 -26.58 -11.19
CA TYR A 82 -20.48 -26.76 -12.27
C TYR A 82 -20.06 -27.87 -13.24
N ASN A 83 -18.79 -27.88 -13.65
CA ASN A 83 -18.23 -28.90 -14.53
C ASN A 83 -18.23 -30.29 -13.89
N ASP A 84 -17.86 -30.38 -12.61
CA ASP A 84 -17.90 -31.62 -11.86
C ASP A 84 -19.32 -32.13 -11.68
N TYR A 85 -20.29 -31.25 -11.46
CA TYR A 85 -21.72 -31.62 -11.40
C TYR A 85 -22.21 -32.16 -12.75
N LEU A 86 -21.85 -31.51 -13.86
CA LEU A 86 -22.17 -32.00 -15.20
C LEU A 86 -21.56 -33.37 -15.48
N SER A 87 -20.27 -33.55 -15.16
CA SER A 87 -19.57 -34.83 -15.30
C SER A 87 -20.22 -35.92 -14.46
N LEU A 88 -20.64 -35.58 -13.23
CA LEU A 88 -21.34 -36.48 -12.34
C LEU A 88 -22.72 -36.89 -12.89
N ALA A 89 -23.49 -35.94 -13.40
CA ALA A 89 -24.79 -36.17 -14.01
C ALA A 89 -24.67 -37.06 -15.25
N ASP A 90 -23.71 -36.77 -16.14
CA ASP A 90 -23.45 -37.58 -17.34
C ASP A 90 -23.05 -39.02 -16.98
N ARG A 91 -22.09 -39.19 -16.06
CA ARG A 91 -21.66 -40.53 -15.59
C ARG A 91 -22.81 -41.30 -14.94
N TYR A 92 -23.72 -40.62 -14.23
CA TYR A 92 -24.91 -41.23 -13.64
C TYR A 92 -25.92 -41.67 -14.72
N CYS A 93 -26.20 -40.83 -15.72
CA CYS A 93 -27.04 -41.16 -16.87
C CYS A 93 -26.48 -42.35 -17.67
N GLN A 94 -25.17 -42.39 -17.89
CA GLN A 94 -24.49 -43.52 -18.52
C GLN A 94 -24.59 -44.80 -17.68
N SER A 95 -24.46 -44.70 -16.34
CA SER A 95 -24.60 -45.84 -15.44
C SER A 95 -26.01 -46.42 -15.43
N LEU A 96 -27.05 -45.57 -15.49
CA LEU A 96 -28.44 -46.00 -15.62
C LEU A 96 -28.67 -46.72 -16.96
N SER A 97 -28.13 -46.17 -18.04
CA SER A 97 -28.22 -46.74 -19.39
C SER A 97 -27.52 -48.10 -19.50
N LYS A 98 -26.34 -48.26 -18.87
CA LYS A 98 -25.60 -49.53 -18.79
C LYS A 98 -26.32 -50.59 -17.98
N ASN A 99 -27.02 -50.21 -16.90
CA ASN A 99 -27.87 -51.14 -16.14
C ASN A 99 -29.11 -51.57 -16.92
N ASN A 100 -29.68 -50.70 -17.76
CA ASN A 100 -30.84 -51.03 -18.60
C ASN A 100 -30.45 -51.93 -19.80
N ARG A 101 -29.24 -51.76 -20.36
CA ARG A 101 -28.68 -52.64 -21.41
C ARG A 101 -28.41 -54.07 -20.91
N ARG A 102 -28.18 -54.28 -19.61
CA ARG A 102 -28.05 -55.64 -19.03
C ARG A 102 -29.38 -56.38 -18.91
N HIS A 103 -30.53 -55.72 -19.10
CA HIS A 103 -31.85 -56.35 -19.11
C HIS A 103 -32.39 -56.63 -20.53
N HIS A 104 -31.70 -56.19 -21.59
CA HIS A 104 -32.14 -56.36 -22.98
C HIS A 104 -31.10 -57.00 -23.91
N CYS A 105 -30.16 -57.78 -23.39
CA CYS A 105 -29.20 -58.54 -24.21
C CYS A 105 -29.26 -60.04 -23.92
N SER A 106 -30.25 -60.72 -24.51
CA SER A 106 -30.11 -62.09 -25.00
C SER A 106 -30.39 -62.06 -26.50
N SER A 107 -29.39 -61.64 -27.28
CA SER A 107 -29.16 -62.08 -28.66
C SER A 107 -27.83 -61.48 -29.16
N PRO A 108 -26.97 -62.27 -29.82
CA PRO A 108 -25.66 -61.82 -30.29
C PRO A 108 -25.72 -61.24 -31.71
N LEU A 109 -24.56 -60.71 -32.15
CA LEU A 109 -24.14 -60.19 -33.46
C LEU A 109 -23.87 -58.67 -33.40
N LEU A 110 -22.74 -58.09 -33.82
CA LEU A 110 -21.34 -58.48 -34.04
C LEU A 110 -20.57 -57.12 -34.05
N PRO A 111 -19.28 -57.03 -33.65
CA PRO A 111 -18.60 -55.75 -33.41
C PRO A 111 -17.77 -55.27 -34.62
N SER A 112 -17.63 -53.96 -34.79
CA SER A 112 -16.54 -53.36 -35.56
C SER A 112 -16.11 -52.04 -34.93
N SER A 113 -14.83 -51.97 -34.62
CA SER A 113 -13.97 -50.83 -34.30
C SER A 113 -12.62 -51.13 -34.98
N PRO A 114 -11.58 -50.28 -34.91
CA PRO A 114 -11.45 -48.81 -34.87
C PRO A 114 -10.52 -48.34 -36.03
N ASP A 115 -10.33 -47.04 -36.31
CA ASP A 115 -9.14 -46.20 -35.98
C ASP A 115 -9.03 -45.15 -37.12
N GLU A 116 -8.42 -43.95 -37.08
CA GLU A 116 -7.79 -43.03 -36.11
C GLU A 116 -7.49 -41.70 -36.87
N ASN A 117 -7.54 -40.56 -36.16
CA ASN A 117 -6.74 -39.30 -36.26
C ASN A 117 -6.62 -38.51 -37.60
N GLU A 118 -7.16 -37.29 -37.76
CA GLU A 118 -6.71 -35.92 -37.33
C GLU A 118 -5.51 -35.34 -38.12
N PRO A 119 -5.21 -34.00 -38.20
CA PRO A 119 -6.00 -32.73 -38.21
C PRO A 119 -5.64 -31.81 -39.44
N SER A 120 -6.41 -30.74 -39.72
CA SER A 120 -5.88 -29.35 -39.92
C SER A 120 -6.91 -28.33 -40.43
N ASP A 121 -7.05 -27.27 -39.64
CA ASP A 121 -7.08 -25.83 -39.99
C ASP A 121 -7.96 -25.28 -41.14
N GLN A 122 -9.02 -24.59 -40.72
CA GLN A 122 -9.31 -23.16 -40.98
C GLN A 122 -9.24 -22.66 -42.44
N GLY A 123 -10.41 -22.35 -43.01
CA GLY A 123 -10.50 -21.60 -44.27
C GLY A 123 -11.92 -21.46 -44.80
N ASP A 124 -12.55 -20.36 -44.42
CA ASP A 124 -13.36 -19.49 -45.28
C ASP A 124 -14.63 -20.04 -45.97
N LEU A 125 -15.75 -19.42 -45.56
CA LEU A 125 -17.08 -19.57 -46.09
C LEU A 125 -17.20 -18.78 -47.39
N GLY A 126 -16.92 -19.44 -48.52
CA GLY A 126 -17.22 -18.95 -49.87
C GLY A 126 -18.32 -19.79 -50.51
N GLU A 127 -19.56 -19.38 -50.30
CA GLU A 127 -20.77 -19.97 -50.87
C GLU A 127 -20.75 -19.81 -52.41
N VAL A 128 -20.78 -20.93 -53.13
CA VAL A 128 -20.97 -20.95 -54.59
C VAL A 128 -22.10 -21.93 -54.90
N ILE A 129 -22.89 -21.53 -55.89
CA ILE A 129 -23.73 -22.31 -56.80
C ILE A 129 -25.22 -22.36 -56.40
N ASP A 130 -25.87 -21.26 -56.76
CA ASP A 130 -27.15 -21.25 -57.46
C ASP A 130 -27.18 -22.35 -58.53
N SER A 131 -28.00 -23.38 -58.32
CA SER A 131 -28.32 -24.39 -59.33
C SER A 131 -29.78 -24.23 -59.69
N GLU A 132 -29.98 -23.39 -60.71
CA GLU A 132 -31.22 -23.29 -61.44
C GLU A 132 -31.63 -24.65 -62.05
N ALA A 133 -32.93 -24.76 -62.20
CA ALA A 133 -33.66 -25.90 -62.69
C ALA A 133 -33.21 -26.37 -64.09
N ASP A 134 -32.81 -27.63 -64.17
CA ASP A 134 -33.00 -28.43 -65.38
C ASP A 134 -34.06 -29.49 -65.10
N SER A 135 -35.28 -29.17 -65.53
CA SER A 135 -36.45 -30.03 -65.49
C SER A 135 -36.29 -31.18 -66.49
N LEU A 136 -35.76 -32.32 -66.03
CA LEU A 136 -35.83 -33.57 -66.78
C LEU A 136 -37.26 -34.10 -66.74
N SER A 137 -37.97 -33.88 -67.84
CA SER A 137 -39.21 -34.54 -68.22
C SER A 137 -39.06 -36.07 -68.15
N PHE A 138 -39.53 -36.68 -67.06
CA PHE A 138 -39.98 -38.06 -67.04
C PHE A 138 -41.50 -38.05 -66.97
N GLN A 139 -42.14 -38.15 -68.13
CA GLN A 139 -43.57 -38.43 -68.24
C GLN A 139 -43.81 -39.90 -67.85
N PRO A 140 -44.52 -40.21 -66.76
CA PRO A 140 -44.96 -41.58 -66.50
C PRO A 140 -46.07 -41.93 -67.51
N PRO A 141 -46.19 -43.19 -67.95
CA PRO A 141 -47.33 -43.59 -68.76
C PRO A 141 -48.60 -43.41 -67.93
N PHE A 142 -49.55 -42.64 -68.47
CA PHE A 142 -50.89 -42.46 -67.90
C PHE A 142 -51.51 -43.80 -67.49
N PRO A 143 -51.89 -43.99 -66.21
CA PRO A 143 -52.93 -44.93 -65.85
C PRO A 143 -54.29 -44.26 -66.08
N LEU A 144 -55.20 -45.01 -66.69
CA LEU A 144 -56.63 -44.75 -66.86
C LEU A 144 -57.31 -44.17 -65.60
N PRO A 145 -58.47 -43.50 -65.71
CA PRO A 145 -59.13 -42.86 -64.58
C PRO A 145 -59.58 -43.92 -63.57
N ALA A 146 -58.73 -44.20 -62.59
CA ALA A 146 -59.12 -44.90 -61.38
C ALA A 146 -60.16 -44.03 -60.70
N LYS A 147 -61.23 -44.65 -60.18
CA LYS A 147 -62.18 -44.00 -59.28
C LYS A 147 -61.38 -43.17 -58.28
N VAL A 148 -61.55 -41.85 -58.32
CA VAL A 148 -60.94 -40.97 -57.32
C VAL A 148 -61.45 -41.47 -55.98
N ASP A 149 -60.55 -42.07 -55.21
CA ASP A 149 -60.89 -42.57 -53.90
C ASP A 149 -61.12 -41.36 -53.01
N VAL A 150 -62.40 -41.02 -52.83
CA VAL A 150 -62.83 -39.84 -52.10
C VAL A 150 -62.30 -39.89 -50.67
N GLU A 151 -62.10 -41.08 -50.10
CA GLU A 151 -61.51 -41.25 -48.77
C GLU A 151 -60.03 -40.87 -48.73
N MET A 152 -59.26 -41.19 -49.78
CA MET A 152 -57.85 -40.76 -49.89
C MET A 152 -57.74 -39.24 -50.04
N LEU A 153 -58.64 -38.62 -50.80
CA LEU A 153 -58.69 -37.16 -50.94
C LEU A 153 -59.07 -36.47 -49.62
N ILE A 154 -60.02 -37.03 -48.88
CA ILE A 154 -60.41 -36.52 -47.55
C ILE A 154 -59.23 -36.66 -46.57
N ALA A 155 -58.53 -37.80 -46.57
CA ALA A 155 -57.35 -38.01 -45.73
C ALA A 155 -56.26 -37.00 -46.05
N ASP A 156 -56.00 -36.74 -47.33
CA ASP A 156 -55.02 -35.73 -47.77
C ASP A 156 -55.38 -34.31 -47.34
N VAL A 157 -56.65 -33.91 -47.46
CA VAL A 157 -57.13 -32.61 -46.97
C VAL A 157 -56.97 -32.50 -45.44
N VAL A 158 -57.28 -33.56 -44.69
CA VAL A 158 -57.12 -33.57 -43.24
C VAL A 158 -55.64 -33.51 -42.83
N MET A 159 -54.77 -34.29 -43.48
CA MET A 159 -53.32 -34.25 -43.25
C MET A 159 -52.76 -32.85 -43.53
N ASN A 160 -53.08 -32.27 -44.69
CA ASN A 160 -52.64 -30.93 -45.06
C ASN A 160 -53.16 -29.84 -44.10
N THR A 161 -54.36 -30.00 -43.54
CA THR A 161 -54.90 -29.06 -42.55
C THR A 161 -54.12 -29.14 -41.24
N VAL A 162 -53.82 -30.35 -40.75
CA VAL A 162 -53.03 -30.54 -39.53
C VAL A 162 -51.60 -30.05 -39.71
N ASP A 163 -50.97 -30.35 -40.86
CA ASP A 163 -49.63 -29.88 -41.19
C ASP A 163 -49.56 -28.34 -41.24
N TYR A 164 -50.59 -27.70 -41.81
CA TYR A 164 -50.72 -26.24 -41.78
C TYR A 164 -50.81 -25.68 -40.36
N GLU A 165 -51.60 -26.31 -39.48
CA GLU A 165 -51.73 -25.89 -38.07
C GLU A 165 -50.40 -26.04 -37.30
N ILE A 166 -49.68 -27.15 -37.52
CA ILE A 166 -48.36 -27.39 -36.93
C ILE A 166 -47.38 -26.31 -37.38
N LEU A 167 -47.28 -26.09 -38.70
CA LEU A 167 -46.37 -25.10 -39.26
C LEU A 167 -46.71 -23.68 -38.81
N SER A 168 -48.00 -23.34 -38.73
CA SER A 168 -48.48 -22.05 -38.22
C SER A 168 -48.08 -21.83 -36.76
N ASN A 169 -48.19 -22.87 -35.92
CA ASN A 169 -47.76 -22.80 -34.53
C ASN A 169 -46.23 -22.65 -34.41
N GLU A 170 -45.47 -23.41 -35.20
CA GLU A 170 -44.00 -23.31 -35.23
C GLU A 170 -43.54 -21.92 -35.65
N LEU A 171 -44.17 -21.34 -36.68
CA LEU A 171 -43.91 -19.98 -37.15
C LEU A 171 -44.16 -18.96 -36.04
N ARG A 172 -45.29 -19.05 -35.35
CA ARG A 172 -45.64 -18.16 -34.22
C ARG A 172 -44.62 -18.26 -33.09
N MET A 173 -44.16 -19.47 -32.77
CA MET A 173 -43.15 -19.69 -31.74
C MET A 173 -41.76 -19.17 -32.19
N ALA A 174 -41.43 -19.26 -33.46
CA ALA A 174 -40.22 -18.68 -34.03
C ALA A 174 -40.27 -17.14 -34.01
N GLU A 175 -41.40 -16.53 -34.38
CA GLU A 175 -41.63 -15.09 -34.32
C GLU A 175 -41.50 -14.56 -32.90
N LYS A 176 -42.10 -15.24 -31.91
CA LYS A 176 -41.95 -14.87 -30.50
C LYS A 176 -40.49 -14.89 -30.07
N ARG A 177 -39.74 -15.94 -30.42
CA ARG A 177 -38.30 -16.04 -30.13
C ARG A 177 -37.50 -14.92 -30.82
N CYS A 178 -37.82 -14.59 -32.06
CA CYS A 178 -37.20 -13.48 -32.78
C CYS A 178 -37.47 -12.14 -32.09
N SER A 179 -38.72 -11.88 -31.68
CA SER A 179 -39.10 -10.65 -30.95
C SER A 179 -38.39 -10.52 -29.60
N GLU A 180 -38.19 -11.64 -28.89
CA GLU A 180 -37.44 -11.68 -27.64
C GLU A 180 -35.96 -11.43 -27.87
N SER A 181 -35.38 -11.98 -28.94
CA SER A 181 -34.00 -11.74 -29.35
C SER A 181 -33.79 -10.27 -29.73
N ALA A 182 -34.68 -9.68 -30.53
CA ALA A 182 -34.62 -8.28 -30.92
C ALA A 182 -34.65 -7.34 -29.70
N ARG A 183 -35.55 -7.59 -28.74
CA ARG A 183 -35.59 -6.83 -27.47
C ARG A 183 -34.31 -6.97 -26.65
N LYS A 184 -33.69 -8.16 -26.63
CA LYS A 184 -32.41 -8.36 -25.93
C LYS A 184 -31.28 -7.58 -26.59
N ILE A 185 -31.19 -7.61 -27.92
CA ILE A 185 -30.20 -6.87 -28.70
C ILE A 185 -30.36 -5.37 -28.45
N GLU A 186 -31.58 -4.86 -28.45
CA GLU A 186 -31.85 -3.45 -28.19
C GLU A 186 -31.47 -3.03 -26.76
N LEU A 187 -31.78 -3.87 -25.75
CA LEU A 187 -31.35 -3.61 -24.38
C LEU A 187 -29.81 -3.62 -24.25
N GLN A 188 -29.14 -4.55 -24.94
CA GLN A 188 -27.67 -4.60 -24.96
C GLN A 188 -27.07 -3.35 -25.62
N LYS A 189 -27.68 -2.85 -26.70
CA LYS A 189 -27.27 -1.60 -27.34
C LYS A 189 -27.43 -0.41 -26.40
N ASN A 190 -28.58 -0.27 -25.75
CA ASN A 190 -28.82 0.81 -24.78
C ASN A 190 -27.83 0.77 -23.61
N LEU A 191 -27.50 -0.42 -23.11
CA LEU A 191 -26.48 -0.57 -22.07
C LEU A 191 -25.09 -0.11 -22.58
N LEU A 192 -24.74 -0.47 -23.81
CA LEU A 192 -23.49 -0.05 -24.42
C LEU A 192 -23.42 1.48 -24.58
N ASP A 193 -24.50 2.12 -25.02
CA ASP A 193 -24.59 3.58 -25.14
C ASP A 193 -24.41 4.28 -23.77
N VAL A 194 -25.01 3.74 -22.70
CA VAL A 194 -24.81 4.26 -21.33
C VAL A 194 -23.35 4.12 -20.91
N LEU A 195 -22.74 2.95 -21.08
CA LEU A 195 -21.34 2.72 -20.72
C LEU A 195 -20.38 3.61 -21.52
N GLU A 196 -20.67 3.86 -22.80
CA GLU A 196 -19.90 4.77 -23.64
C GLU A 196 -20.03 6.22 -23.16
N SER A 197 -21.23 6.64 -22.74
CA SER A 197 -21.45 7.97 -22.15
C SER A 197 -20.71 8.14 -20.81
N GLU A 198 -20.73 7.14 -19.93
CA GLU A 198 -19.99 7.14 -18.66
C GLU A 198 -18.48 7.21 -18.90
N ARG A 199 -17.97 6.44 -19.87
CA ARG A 199 -16.57 6.49 -20.29
C ARG A 199 -16.19 7.90 -20.75
N LEU A 200 -17.05 8.57 -21.53
CA LEU A 200 -16.77 9.91 -22.03
C LEU A 200 -16.75 10.95 -20.89
N ILE A 201 -17.68 10.85 -19.93
CA ILE A 201 -17.69 11.71 -18.73
C ILE A 201 -16.39 11.55 -17.95
N ILE A 202 -15.99 10.30 -17.67
CA ILE A 202 -14.76 10.01 -16.92
C ILE A 202 -13.52 10.54 -17.66
N LEU A 203 -13.46 10.39 -18.98
CA LEU A 203 -12.37 10.93 -19.79
C LEU A 203 -12.29 12.46 -19.70
N ASN A 204 -13.44 13.14 -19.76
CA ASN A 204 -13.51 14.60 -19.64
C ASN A 204 -13.10 15.09 -18.23
N ASP A 205 -13.56 14.41 -17.18
CA ASP A 205 -13.20 14.72 -15.80
C ASP A 205 -11.70 14.52 -15.57
N ASN A 206 -11.13 13.43 -16.10
CA ASN A 206 -9.69 13.18 -16.06
C ASN A 206 -8.88 14.27 -16.77
N ALA A 207 -9.33 14.73 -17.94
CA ALA A 207 -8.68 15.84 -18.64
C ALA A 207 -8.73 17.13 -17.80
N THR A 208 -9.88 17.44 -17.23
CA THR A 208 -10.08 18.61 -16.35
C THR A 208 -9.20 18.55 -15.11
N LEU A 209 -9.13 17.39 -14.46
CA LEU A 209 -8.23 17.16 -13.32
C LEU A 209 -6.77 17.28 -13.73
N GLY A 210 -6.40 16.79 -14.92
CA GLY A 210 -5.07 16.97 -15.50
C GLY A 210 -4.68 18.44 -15.61
N TYR A 211 -5.55 19.29 -16.17
CA TYR A 211 -5.29 20.73 -16.26
C TYR A 211 -5.16 21.39 -14.88
N ARG A 212 -6.01 21.03 -13.91
CA ARG A 212 -5.92 21.55 -12.54
C ARG A 212 -4.62 21.15 -11.86
N LEU A 213 -4.19 19.89 -12.03
CA LEU A 213 -2.91 19.41 -11.50
C LEU A 213 -1.73 20.17 -12.11
N SER A 214 -1.73 20.38 -13.43
CA SER A 214 -0.68 21.17 -14.08
C SER A 214 -0.65 22.62 -13.59
N ALA A 215 -1.80 23.25 -13.41
CA ALA A 215 -1.88 24.61 -12.88
C ALA A 215 -1.32 24.72 -11.46
N LEU A 216 -1.73 23.82 -10.55
CA LEU A 216 -1.22 23.77 -9.18
C LEU A 216 0.27 23.41 -9.12
N ALA A 217 0.78 22.60 -10.05
CA ALA A 217 2.20 22.27 -10.13
C ALA A 217 3.05 23.50 -10.50
N GLU A 218 2.62 24.31 -11.47
CA GLU A 218 3.33 25.55 -11.82
C GLU A 218 3.23 26.62 -10.73
N GLU A 219 2.08 26.74 -10.04
CA GLU A 219 1.96 27.62 -8.86
C GLU A 219 2.93 27.20 -7.74
N ASN A 220 2.99 25.90 -7.42
CA ASN A 220 3.92 25.37 -6.42
C ASN A 220 5.38 25.64 -6.79
N LYS A 221 5.75 25.50 -8.06
CA LYS A 221 7.08 25.85 -8.55
C LYS A 221 7.39 27.34 -8.37
N GLY A 222 6.40 28.21 -8.62
CA GLY A 222 6.45 29.63 -8.31
C GLY A 222 6.72 29.89 -6.82
N LEU A 223 5.90 29.32 -5.95
CA LEU A 223 6.03 29.46 -4.48
C LEU A 223 7.38 28.94 -3.95
N VAL A 224 7.89 27.83 -4.50
CA VAL A 224 9.22 27.31 -4.15
C VAL A 224 10.31 28.33 -4.51
N SER A 225 10.22 28.94 -5.70
CA SER A 225 11.19 29.95 -6.13
C SER A 225 11.14 31.23 -5.26
N GLU A 226 9.94 31.67 -4.87
CA GLU A 226 9.72 32.82 -4.00
C GLU A 226 10.23 32.57 -2.58
N SER A 227 9.89 31.41 -2.00
CA SER A 227 10.39 30.98 -0.69
C SER A 227 11.92 30.95 -0.66
N LEU A 228 12.53 30.43 -1.73
CA LEU A 228 13.98 30.36 -1.83
C LEU A 228 14.60 31.76 -1.96
N PHE A 229 13.98 32.67 -2.72
CA PHE A 229 14.40 34.07 -2.78
C PHE A 229 14.32 34.75 -1.40
N LEU A 230 13.19 34.60 -0.70
CA LEU A 230 13.01 35.19 0.63
C LEU A 230 14.02 34.64 1.64
N LYS A 231 14.30 33.33 1.59
CA LYS A 231 15.35 32.70 2.40
C LYS A 231 16.74 33.30 2.13
N ARG A 232 17.08 33.57 0.86
CA ARG A 232 18.35 34.25 0.53
C ARG A 232 18.39 35.66 1.10
N LYS A 233 17.31 36.43 0.98
CA LYS A 233 17.21 37.79 1.51
C LYS A 233 17.30 37.84 3.03
N ALA A 234 16.62 36.93 3.73
CA ALA A 234 16.75 36.78 5.17
C ALA A 234 18.19 36.45 5.59
N ALA A 235 18.89 35.59 4.85
CA ALA A 235 20.28 35.27 5.12
C ALA A 235 21.24 36.46 4.87
N GLU A 236 20.99 37.26 3.83
CA GLU A 236 21.73 38.51 3.59
C GLU A 236 21.57 39.51 4.73
N LEU A 237 20.32 39.72 5.18
CA LEU A 237 20.03 40.60 6.32
C LEU A 237 20.69 40.10 7.60
N ALA A 238 20.64 38.80 7.88
CA ALA A 238 21.31 38.21 9.03
C ALA A 238 22.83 38.47 9.02
N ARG A 239 23.47 38.33 7.84
CA ARG A 239 24.91 38.66 7.69
C ARG A 239 25.19 40.14 7.94
N CYS A 240 24.37 41.04 7.42
CA CYS A 240 24.51 42.48 7.65
C CYS A 240 24.41 42.82 9.14
N LEU A 241 23.40 42.29 9.83
CA LEU A 241 23.23 42.51 11.27
C LEU A 241 24.42 41.99 12.08
N MET A 242 24.93 40.80 11.77
CA MET A 242 26.12 40.27 12.44
C MET A 242 27.36 41.13 12.21
N LYS A 243 27.53 41.67 10.99
CA LYS A 243 28.62 42.57 10.66
C LYS A 243 28.52 43.88 11.46
N THR A 244 27.36 44.51 11.50
CA THR A 244 27.15 45.77 12.27
C THR A 244 27.41 45.58 13.77
N ARG A 245 26.99 44.44 14.34
CA ARG A 245 27.27 44.12 15.75
C ARG A 245 28.77 44.00 16.01
N GLU A 246 29.51 43.34 15.13
CA GLU A 246 30.96 43.18 15.29
C GLU A 246 31.68 44.51 15.10
N ASP A 247 31.29 45.31 14.11
CA ASP A 247 31.86 46.63 13.88
C ASP A 247 31.64 47.56 15.09
N HIS A 248 30.46 47.51 15.72
CA HIS A 248 30.20 48.24 16.96
C HIS A 248 31.09 47.77 18.12
N ARG A 249 31.30 46.46 18.27
CA ARG A 249 32.20 45.91 19.30
C ARG A 249 33.64 46.37 19.08
N VAL A 250 34.12 46.30 17.84
CA VAL A 250 35.45 46.78 17.46
C VAL A 250 35.57 48.27 17.78
N PHE A 251 34.58 49.08 17.41
CA PHE A 251 34.57 50.51 17.72
C PHE A 251 34.70 50.80 19.23
N VAL A 252 33.89 50.14 20.08
CA VAL A 252 33.94 50.33 21.54
C VAL A 252 35.29 49.91 22.12
N LEU A 253 35.86 48.80 21.64
CA LEU A 253 37.16 48.32 22.10
C LEU A 253 38.30 49.23 21.65
N SER A 254 38.28 49.72 20.41
CA SER A 254 39.27 50.68 19.90
C SER A 254 39.30 51.96 20.74
N ARG A 255 38.12 52.53 21.06
CA ARG A 255 38.00 53.69 21.96
C ARG A 255 38.64 53.41 23.32
N LYS A 256 38.40 52.22 23.88
CA LYS A 256 38.96 51.84 25.18
C LYS A 256 40.48 51.67 25.13
N ILE A 257 41.01 51.14 24.03
CA ILE A 257 42.46 51.02 23.80
C ILE A 257 43.09 52.40 23.75
N GLU A 258 42.51 53.35 23.01
CA GLU A 258 42.97 54.74 22.94
C GLU A 258 43.01 55.39 24.32
N ASP A 259 41.94 55.26 25.12
CA ASP A 259 41.89 55.78 26.49
C ASP A 259 42.98 55.17 27.39
N LEU A 260 43.19 53.86 27.30
CA LEU A 260 44.23 53.16 28.07
C LEU A 260 45.64 53.56 27.62
N GLN A 261 45.87 53.73 26.33
CA GLN A 261 47.14 54.24 25.80
C GLN A 261 47.43 55.66 26.32
N GLY A 262 46.42 56.54 26.36
CA GLY A 262 46.55 57.87 26.95
C GLY A 262 46.92 57.83 28.44
N GLN A 263 46.32 56.90 29.20
CA GLN A 263 46.65 56.71 30.62
C GLN A 263 48.08 56.19 30.82
N ILE A 264 48.51 55.22 30.02
CA ILE A 264 49.88 54.67 30.04
C ILE A 264 50.88 55.79 29.76
N TYR A 265 50.66 56.57 28.69
CA TYR A 265 51.52 57.70 28.34
C TYR A 265 51.60 58.73 29.49
N GLY A 266 50.47 59.06 30.11
CA GLY A 266 50.44 59.97 31.26
C GLY A 266 51.18 59.42 32.50
N LEU A 267 51.12 58.10 32.73
CA LEU A 267 51.89 57.43 33.79
C LEU A 267 53.39 57.42 33.48
N GLU A 268 53.78 57.09 32.25
CA GLU A 268 55.17 57.10 31.79
C GLU A 268 55.80 58.48 31.94
N LYS A 269 55.07 59.53 31.57
CA LYS A 269 55.50 60.93 31.75
C LYS A 269 55.76 61.26 33.22
N ARG A 270 54.81 60.96 34.12
CA ARG A 270 54.97 61.20 35.56
C ARG A 270 56.09 60.37 36.18
N ASN A 271 56.25 59.11 35.77
CA ASN A 271 57.35 58.26 36.20
C ASN A 271 58.70 58.85 35.80
N LYS A 272 58.84 59.33 34.57
CA LYS A 272 60.06 59.99 34.09
C LYS A 272 60.39 61.23 34.95
N GLU A 273 59.42 62.09 35.19
CA GLU A 273 59.58 63.28 36.06
C GLU A 273 60.01 62.89 37.48
N TYR A 274 59.43 61.83 38.04
CA TYR A 274 59.79 61.30 39.36
C TYR A 274 61.25 60.84 39.42
N TYR A 275 61.73 60.09 38.42
CA TYR A 275 63.14 59.68 38.34
C TYR A 275 64.08 60.87 38.19
N GLU A 276 63.72 61.89 37.39
CA GLU A 276 64.51 63.11 37.26
C GLU A 276 64.64 63.87 38.59
N GLN A 277 63.57 63.92 39.38
CA GLN A 277 63.60 64.52 40.73
C GLN A 277 64.52 63.74 41.68
N LEU A 278 64.43 62.41 41.71
CA LEU A 278 65.33 61.55 42.49
C LEU A 278 66.80 61.79 42.15
N VAL A 279 67.13 61.85 40.86
CA VAL A 279 68.51 62.12 40.39
C VAL A 279 68.99 63.51 40.82
N LYS A 280 68.12 64.53 40.78
CA LYS A 280 68.44 65.88 41.28
C LYS A 280 68.71 65.86 42.78
N GLN A 281 67.86 65.23 43.58
CA GLN A 281 68.04 65.09 45.03
C GLN A 281 69.34 64.35 45.39
N ASP A 282 69.69 63.28 44.67
CA ASP A 282 70.95 62.56 44.89
C ASP A 282 72.17 63.41 44.53
N LYS A 283 72.11 64.19 43.46
CA LYS A 283 73.16 65.17 43.12
C LYS A 283 73.29 66.24 44.20
N GLU A 284 72.19 66.73 44.74
CA GLU A 284 72.18 67.71 45.84
C GLU A 284 72.73 67.13 47.15
N LYS A 285 72.35 65.90 47.53
CA LYS A 285 72.92 65.18 48.67
C LYS A 285 74.42 64.94 48.51
N LYS A 286 74.90 64.57 47.31
CA LYS A 286 76.33 64.45 47.01
C LYS A 286 77.06 65.79 47.13
N LYS A 287 76.48 66.88 46.63
CA LYS A 287 77.02 68.25 46.80
C LYS A 287 77.06 68.68 48.27
N ALA A 288 76.03 68.36 49.06
CA ALA A 288 75.99 68.63 50.50
C ALA A 288 77.05 67.82 51.27
N LYS A 289 77.26 66.54 50.93
CA LYS A 289 78.35 65.72 51.48
C LYS A 289 79.74 66.27 51.15
N ILE A 290 79.94 66.81 49.94
CA ILE A 290 81.22 67.45 49.53
C ILE A 290 81.46 68.77 50.29
N LYS A 291 80.40 69.56 50.55
CA LYS A 291 80.50 70.81 51.32
C LYS A 291 80.76 70.59 52.82
N ASN A 292 80.32 69.46 53.37
CA ASN A 292 80.52 69.10 54.78
C ASN A 292 81.78 68.24 55.03
N GLY A 293 82.70 68.15 54.06
CA GLY A 293 83.89 67.30 54.13
C GLY A 293 85.21 68.07 54.20
N LYS A 294 85.49 68.74 55.32
CA LYS A 294 86.86 68.96 55.85
C LYS A 294 86.81 69.03 57.38
N ILE A 295 86.97 67.87 58.02
CA ILE A 295 87.80 67.59 59.21
C ILE A 295 87.84 66.06 59.37
N LYS A 296 89.06 65.53 59.60
CA LYS A 296 89.42 64.13 59.93
C LYS A 296 88.41 63.53 60.92
N ASP A 297 87.97 62.28 60.81
CA ASP A 297 88.74 61.09 61.17
C ASP A 297 87.89 59.83 60.89
N GLN A 298 88.63 58.73 60.77
CA GLN A 298 88.25 57.32 60.66
C GLN A 298 87.01 56.90 61.49
N VAL A 299 85.87 56.53 60.88
CA VAL A 299 84.84 55.68 61.52
C VAL A 299 84.02 54.86 60.50
N SER A 300 84.03 53.54 60.72
CA SER A 300 83.12 52.44 60.31
C SER A 300 82.48 52.42 58.92
N LEU A 301 82.94 51.46 58.11
CA LEU A 301 82.12 50.75 57.13
C LEU A 301 81.16 49.83 57.88
N GLU A 302 80.02 50.34 58.36
CA GLU A 302 78.83 49.56 58.69
C GLU A 302 77.67 50.54 58.93
N ASP A 303 76.43 50.13 58.62
CA ASP A 303 75.18 50.92 58.71
C ASP A 303 74.76 51.78 57.49
N CYS A 304 74.50 51.11 56.35
CA CYS A 304 73.39 51.53 55.47
C CYS A 304 72.60 50.37 54.83
N PHE A 305 72.63 49.19 55.45
CA PHE A 305 71.68 48.11 55.18
C PHE A 305 71.10 47.55 56.48
N LYS A 306 70.40 48.41 57.25
CA LYS A 306 69.39 47.91 58.18
C LYS A 306 68.13 47.59 57.38
N VAL A 307 68.09 46.35 56.89
CA VAL A 307 66.85 45.65 56.57
C VAL A 307 65.95 45.76 57.80
N ARG A 308 64.89 46.56 57.71
CA ARG A 308 63.80 46.50 58.69
C ARG A 308 62.99 45.24 58.40
N ALA A 309 63.54 44.10 58.83
CA ALA A 309 62.74 42.92 59.09
C ALA A 309 61.96 43.19 60.39
N SER A 310 60.71 43.61 60.27
CA SER A 310 59.58 43.20 61.12
C SER A 310 58.39 44.16 61.00
N ALA A 311 57.36 43.68 60.30
CA ALA A 311 56.00 43.74 60.80
C ALA A 311 55.18 42.66 60.06
N SER A 312 55.46 41.39 60.40
CA SER A 312 54.41 40.38 60.37
C SER A 312 53.37 40.85 61.39
N ALA A 313 52.31 41.48 60.90
CA ALA A 313 51.13 41.76 61.70
C ALA A 313 50.33 40.47 61.84
N THR A 314 50.75 39.64 62.79
CA THR A 314 49.92 38.62 63.40
C THR A 314 48.78 39.33 64.14
N VAL A 315 47.67 39.62 63.44
CA VAL A 315 46.42 39.94 64.11
C VAL A 315 45.72 38.63 64.42
N LYS A 316 46.03 38.06 65.59
CA LYS A 316 45.05 37.25 66.30
C LYS A 316 43.96 38.21 66.78
N ARG A 317 42.77 38.10 66.20
CA ARG A 317 41.53 38.39 66.93
C ARG A 317 40.73 37.11 66.98
N ASP A 318 40.63 36.59 68.18
CA ASP A 318 39.64 35.60 68.56
C ASP A 318 38.24 36.12 68.22
N PHE A 319 37.50 35.38 67.40
CA PHE A 319 36.04 35.41 67.43
C PHE A 319 35.49 34.01 67.19
N LYS A 320 34.99 33.44 68.29
CA LYS A 320 33.94 32.42 68.45
C LYS A 320 33.39 31.77 67.17
N HIS A 321 33.35 30.43 67.21
CA HIS A 321 32.35 29.63 66.50
C HIS A 321 30.95 30.23 66.60
N LYS A 322 30.32 30.52 65.46
CA LYS A 322 28.88 30.34 65.24
C LYS A 322 28.58 30.36 63.73
N ASN A 323 27.72 29.42 63.33
CA ASN A 323 27.26 29.10 61.98
C ASN A 323 26.80 30.29 61.12
N GLY A 324 26.99 30.17 59.80
CA GLY A 324 26.06 30.69 58.79
C GLY A 324 26.67 31.43 57.59
N GLY A 325 26.39 30.96 56.37
CA GLY A 325 26.14 31.86 55.22
C GLY A 325 27.19 31.96 54.11
N VAL A 326 27.09 31.07 53.11
CA VAL A 326 27.18 31.26 51.64
C VAL A 326 27.97 32.47 51.08
N GLU A 327 29.04 32.22 50.32
CA GLU A 327 29.23 32.64 48.90
C GLU A 327 30.71 32.60 48.46
N GLY A 328 31.08 31.58 47.69
CA GLY A 328 32.40 31.48 47.03
C GLY A 328 32.43 30.57 45.79
N ALA A 329 31.26 30.17 45.27
CA ALA A 329 31.16 29.06 44.31
C ALA A 329 30.64 29.43 42.91
N ARG A 330 30.52 30.73 42.56
CA ARG A 330 29.86 31.13 41.29
C ARG A 330 30.82 31.31 40.10
N VAL A 331 32.09 31.69 40.31
CA VAL A 331 33.00 31.99 39.20
C VAL A 331 33.50 30.72 38.50
N SER A 332 33.80 29.67 39.25
CA SER A 332 34.29 28.39 38.68
C SER A 332 33.20 27.57 37.98
N LYS A 333 31.92 27.75 38.35
CA LYS A 333 30.79 27.02 37.72
C LYS A 333 30.42 27.58 36.34
N LEU A 334 30.61 28.88 36.10
CA LEU A 334 30.34 29.51 34.81
C LEU A 334 31.31 29.03 33.72
N TRP A 335 32.61 28.98 34.04
CA TRP A 335 33.63 28.48 33.11
C TRP A 335 33.51 26.97 32.81
N ASN A 336 33.11 26.17 33.81
CA ASN A 336 32.84 24.74 33.60
C ASN A 336 31.58 24.45 32.79
N ARG A 337 30.65 25.42 32.69
CA ARG A 337 29.41 25.29 31.89
C ARG A 337 29.62 25.70 30.44
N VAL A 338 30.51 26.66 30.17
CA VAL A 338 30.90 27.08 28.80
C VAL A 338 31.77 26.01 28.13
N LYS A 339 32.65 25.33 28.87
CA LYS A 339 33.49 24.23 28.34
C LYS A 339 32.73 22.92 28.05
N LYS A 340 31.51 22.76 28.59
CA LYS A 340 30.67 21.56 28.42
C LYS A 340 29.55 21.71 27.39
N MET A 341 29.49 22.83 26.66
CA MET A 341 28.63 22.95 25.49
C MET A 341 29.39 22.45 24.27
N ASP A 342 29.25 21.16 23.97
CA ASP A 342 29.51 20.62 22.63
C ASP A 342 28.57 21.33 21.65
N LEU A 343 29.12 22.30 20.93
CA LEU A 343 28.45 22.93 19.81
C LEU A 343 28.82 22.15 18.57
N PHE A 344 27.87 21.36 18.08
CA PHE A 344 27.65 20.81 16.72
C PHE A 344 27.17 19.35 16.77
N SER A 345 25.87 19.19 17.01
CA SER A 345 25.09 18.05 16.52
C SER A 345 23.85 18.60 15.82
N CYS A 346 24.06 19.22 14.67
CA CYS A 346 23.04 19.31 13.62
C CYS A 346 23.57 18.52 12.42
N GLY A 347 23.70 17.21 12.61
CA GLY A 347 23.79 16.26 11.52
C GLY A 347 22.41 16.08 10.91
N LEU A 348 22.34 16.16 9.58
CA LEU A 348 21.16 15.92 8.76
C LEU A 348 20.54 14.55 9.10
N HIS A 349 19.28 14.53 9.55
CA HIS A 349 18.45 13.34 9.40
C HIS A 349 17.98 13.25 7.94
N PHE A 350 18.77 12.58 7.10
CA PHE A 350 18.28 12.03 5.85
C PHE A 350 17.34 10.86 6.21
N ASN A 351 16.03 11.07 6.10
CA ASN A 351 15.08 9.96 6.01
C ASN A 351 15.19 9.39 4.59
N SER A 352 16.00 8.34 4.42
CA SER A 352 15.91 7.45 3.27
C SER A 352 15.02 6.26 3.63
N SER A 353 13.71 6.41 3.45
CA SER A 353 12.77 5.28 3.48
C SER A 353 11.64 5.52 2.50
N SER A 354 11.86 5.14 1.24
CA SER A 354 10.90 4.45 0.36
C SER A 354 11.34 4.60 -1.10
N CYS A 355 11.88 3.52 -1.66
CA CYS A 355 11.76 3.15 -3.08
C CYS A 355 12.40 1.77 -3.24
N GLN A 356 11.67 0.75 -2.79
CA GLN A 356 11.71 -0.56 -3.43
C GLN A 356 10.34 -0.77 -4.02
N GLU A 357 10.20 -0.47 -5.29
CA GLU A 357 9.15 -1.00 -6.13
C GLU A 357 9.79 -1.72 -7.31
N LYS A 358 9.13 -2.81 -7.68
CA LYS A 358 9.34 -3.60 -8.90
C LYS A 358 9.02 -2.79 -10.14
#